data_AF-A0A947QUQ9-F1
#
_entry.id   AF-A0A947QUQ9-F1
#
_cell.length_a   1.000
_cell.length_b   1.000
_cell.length_c   1.000
_cell.angle_alpha   90.00
_cell.angle_beta   90.00
_cell.angle_gamma   90.00
#
_symmetry.space_group_name_H-M   'P 1'
#
loop_
_entity.id
_entity.type
_entity.pdbx_description
1 polymer ?
#
loop_
_entity_poly.entity_id
_entity_poly.type
_entity_poly.pdbx_seq_one_letter_code
_entity_poly.pdbx_strand_id
1 'polypeptide(L)'
;MKKFRFIMMLFGLAFLGGMLMPQFEGGNIKTSILEYGLPGSKLEDDIIRFHLQVNETTNDYLDKLTSTDEPNVDYPTSEEGCSEDNVSTFCLASVLNEELTAFEIGMLFHKDNFRDATDDFEAITIGDAMKQQELRGSLIDSEIEAARKAVNLTLAVYNQAQLTYPVHEEFIKMVNNLEEYRDNLADIRTVIEQYPYKFNNATTTQCK
;
A
#
# COMPACT_ATOMS: atom_id res chain seq x y z
N MET A 1 -27.39 -7.77 16.69
CA MET A 1 -26.03 -7.40 16.26
C MET A 1 -25.53 -8.30 15.13
N LYS A 2 -26.15 -8.28 13.94
CA LYS A 2 -25.76 -9.14 12.79
C LYS A 2 -25.53 -8.37 11.47
N LYS A 3 -25.70 -7.04 11.46
CA LYS A 3 -25.62 -6.22 10.24
C LYS A 3 -24.25 -5.56 10.00
N PHE A 4 -23.34 -5.58 10.97
CA PHE A 4 -22.01 -4.95 10.83
C PHE A 4 -20.94 -5.85 10.17
N ARG A 5 -21.21 -7.15 10.00
CA ARG A 5 -20.27 -8.09 9.37
C ARG A 5 -20.28 -8.07 7.83
N PHE A 6 -21.24 -7.39 7.20
CA PHE A 6 -21.38 -7.45 5.74
C PHE A 6 -20.65 -6.34 4.99
N ILE A 7 -20.36 -5.21 5.65
CA ILE A 7 -19.66 -4.08 5.01
C ILE A 7 -18.13 -4.25 5.05
N MET A 8 -17.60 -4.98 6.03
CA MET A 8 -16.16 -5.25 6.13
C MET A 8 -15.66 -6.32 5.15
N MET A 9 -16.56 -7.11 4.56
CA MET A 9 -16.20 -8.18 3.61
C MET A 9 -16.01 -7.68 2.17
N LEU A 10 -16.53 -6.49 1.83
CA LEU A 10 -16.45 -5.94 0.46
C LEU A 10 -15.18 -5.12 0.21
N PHE A 11 -14.52 -4.60 1.26
CA PHE A 11 -13.21 -3.95 1.12
C PHE A 11 -12.04 -4.95 1.04
N GLY A 12 -12.21 -6.19 1.52
CA GLY A 12 -11.16 -7.21 1.48
C GLY A 12 -10.87 -7.79 0.09
N LEU A 13 -11.81 -7.72 -0.85
CA LEU A 13 -11.66 -8.37 -2.16
C LEU A 13 -10.88 -7.55 -3.20
N ALA A 14 -10.71 -6.24 -3.00
CA ALA A 14 -9.84 -5.43 -3.86
C ALA A 14 -8.36 -5.44 -3.40
N PHE A 15 -8.10 -5.76 -2.12
CA PHE A 15 -6.75 -5.80 -1.55
C PHE A 15 -6.06 -7.17 -1.74
N LEU A 16 -6.85 -8.25 -1.83
CA LEU A 16 -6.33 -9.62 -2.00
C LEU A 16 -5.70 -9.92 -3.37
N GLY A 17 -5.91 -9.05 -4.38
CA GLY A 17 -5.25 -9.18 -5.69
C GLY A 17 -3.76 -8.80 -5.67
N GLY A 18 -3.32 -7.95 -4.74
CA GLY A 18 -1.91 -7.54 -4.59
C GLY A 18 -1.10 -8.40 -3.62
N MET A 19 -1.76 -9.10 -2.69
CA MET A 19 -1.12 -9.91 -1.62
C MET A 19 -0.60 -11.28 -2.07
N LEU A 20 -0.79 -11.67 -3.33
CA LEU A 20 -0.29 -12.93 -3.89
C LEU A 20 0.93 -12.75 -4.82
N MET A 21 1.62 -11.62 -4.72
CA MET A 21 2.95 -11.51 -5.31
C MET A 21 4.01 -12.06 -4.34
N PRO A 22 4.99 -12.84 -4.82
CA PRO A 22 6.04 -13.39 -3.97
C PRO A 22 6.80 -12.27 -3.26
N GLN A 23 7.00 -12.43 -1.95
CA GLN A 23 7.90 -11.57 -1.16
C GLN A 23 9.32 -11.74 -1.71
N PHE A 24 9.82 -10.74 -2.43
CA PHE A 24 11.22 -10.66 -2.82
C PHE A 24 12.02 -10.09 -1.65
N GLU A 25 13.10 -10.78 -1.28
CA GLU A 25 14.02 -10.37 -0.22
C GLU A 25 14.70 -9.06 -0.60
N GLY A 26 14.61 -8.07 0.29
CA GLY A 26 15.04 -6.69 0.09
C GLY A 26 16.49 -6.55 -0.39
N GLY A 27 16.64 -6.09 -1.63
CA GLY A 27 17.86 -5.46 -2.10
C GLY A 27 17.79 -3.96 -1.80
N ASN A 28 18.89 -3.38 -1.30
CA ASN A 28 19.05 -1.94 -1.10
C ASN A 28 18.65 -1.15 -2.35
N ILE A 29 17.46 -0.56 -2.36
CA ILE A 29 17.02 0.35 -3.42
C ILE A 29 17.60 1.73 -3.12
N LYS A 30 18.85 1.93 -3.55
CA LYS A 30 19.19 3.26 -4.07
C LYS A 30 18.25 3.50 -5.23
N THR A 31 17.58 4.64 -5.26
CA THR A 31 16.82 5.17 -6.40
C THR A 31 17.69 5.13 -7.66
N SER A 32 17.73 3.97 -8.33
CA SER A 32 18.15 3.90 -9.70
C SER A 32 16.96 4.46 -10.45
N ILE A 33 17.10 5.67 -10.99
CA ILE A 33 16.23 6.14 -12.07
C ILE A 33 16.23 5.01 -13.11
N LEU A 34 15.17 4.22 -13.11
CA LEU A 34 15.08 3.05 -13.95
C LEU A 34 14.93 3.54 -15.39
N GLU A 35 15.86 3.13 -16.24
CA GLU A 35 15.80 3.45 -17.66
C GLU A 35 14.72 2.55 -18.31
N TYR A 36 13.53 3.12 -18.50
CA TYR A 36 12.48 2.56 -19.35
C TYR A 36 12.75 2.87 -20.82
N GLY A 37 12.26 2.03 -21.74
CA GLY A 37 12.47 2.23 -23.16
C GLY A 37 13.92 2.05 -23.59
N LEU A 38 14.67 1.18 -22.91
CA LEU A 38 16.03 0.84 -23.33
C LEU A 38 16.01 0.12 -24.68
N PRO A 39 16.99 0.37 -25.58
CA PRO A 39 17.10 -0.38 -26.82
C PRO A 39 17.22 -1.87 -26.52
N GLY A 40 16.17 -2.65 -26.82
CA GLY A 40 16.12 -4.07 -26.44
C GLY A 40 14.98 -4.44 -25.49
N SER A 41 14.42 -3.49 -24.74
CA SER A 41 13.31 -3.78 -23.81
C SER A 41 12.03 -4.10 -24.57
N LYS A 42 11.18 -4.94 -23.97
CA LYS A 42 9.82 -5.16 -24.43
C LYS A 42 8.89 -4.21 -23.70
N LEU A 43 7.89 -3.71 -24.41
CA LEU A 43 6.83 -2.88 -23.83
C LEU A 43 6.22 -3.51 -22.58
N GLU A 44 5.90 -4.80 -22.64
CA GLU A 44 5.29 -5.54 -21.51
C GLU A 44 6.22 -5.61 -20.29
N ASP A 45 7.52 -5.82 -20.50
CA ASP A 45 8.49 -5.90 -19.41
C ASP A 45 8.61 -4.55 -18.68
N ASP A 46 8.54 -3.45 -19.42
CA ASP A 46 8.63 -2.10 -18.87
C ASP A 46 7.34 -1.71 -18.11
N ILE A 47 6.16 -2.13 -18.59
CA ILE A 47 4.88 -1.99 -17.85
C ILE A 47 4.92 -2.77 -16.53
N ILE A 48 5.32 -4.05 -16.57
CA ILE A 48 5.39 -4.89 -15.37
C ILE A 48 6.37 -4.28 -14.36
N ARG A 49 7.54 -3.86 -14.84
CA ARG A 49 8.59 -3.27 -13.99
C ARG A 49 8.10 -2.02 -13.26
N PHE A 50 7.42 -1.12 -13.96
CA PHE A 50 6.84 0.08 -13.36
C PHE A 50 5.88 -0.25 -12.22
N HIS A 51 4.93 -1.16 -12.45
CA HIS A 51 3.97 -1.52 -11.42
C HIS A 51 4.60 -2.22 -10.21
N LEU A 52 5.62 -3.06 -10.43
CA LEU A 52 6.38 -3.68 -9.34
C LEU A 52 7.14 -2.64 -8.54
N GLN A 53 7.82 -1.70 -9.20
CA GLN A 53 8.60 -0.65 -8.53
C GLN A 53 7.70 0.27 -7.70
N VAL A 54 6.57 0.72 -8.24
CA VAL A 54 5.60 1.55 -7.50
C VAL A 54 5.08 0.81 -6.27
N ASN A 55 4.77 -0.47 -6.40
CA ASN A 55 4.29 -1.28 -5.29
C ASN A 55 5.38 -1.47 -4.22
N GLU A 56 6.60 -1.80 -4.62
CA GLU A 56 7.74 -1.98 -3.71
C GLU A 56 8.05 -0.69 -2.95
N THR A 57 8.17 0.44 -3.66
CA THR A 57 8.39 1.77 -3.05
C THR A 57 7.27 2.12 -2.07
N THR A 58 6.01 1.89 -2.42
CA THR A 58 4.89 2.19 -1.52
C THR A 58 4.92 1.30 -0.27
N ASN A 59 5.24 0.01 -0.42
CA ASN A 59 5.32 -0.92 0.70
C ASN A 59 6.49 -0.57 1.65
N ASP A 60 7.65 -0.16 1.13
CA ASP A 60 8.76 0.33 1.96
C ASP A 60 8.34 1.52 2.83
N TYR A 61 7.60 2.48 2.26
CA TYR A 61 7.05 3.61 3.02
C TYR A 61 6.02 3.18 4.08
N LEU A 62 5.15 2.22 3.76
CA LEU A 62 4.19 1.66 4.72
C LEU A 62 4.89 0.91 5.86
N ASP A 63 5.92 0.14 5.54
CA ASP A 63 6.72 -0.58 6.52
C ASP A 63 7.39 0.42 7.47
N LYS A 64 8.06 1.46 6.95
CA LYS A 64 8.67 2.51 7.77
C LYS A 64 7.66 3.28 8.63
N LEU A 65 6.47 3.56 8.08
CA LEU A 65 5.37 4.20 8.81
C LEU A 65 4.90 3.36 10.00
N THR A 66 4.92 2.04 9.87
CA THR A 66 4.37 1.10 10.88
C THR A 66 5.42 0.52 11.82
N SER A 67 6.67 0.43 11.40
CA SER A 67 7.77 -0.13 12.21
C SER A 67 8.42 0.88 13.15
N THR A 68 8.16 2.17 12.96
CA THR A 68 8.79 3.26 13.72
C THR A 68 7.80 3.81 14.75
N ASP A 69 8.23 3.99 16.00
CA ASP A 69 7.37 4.51 17.09
C ASP A 69 6.90 5.95 16.82
N GLU A 70 7.79 6.78 16.25
CA GLU A 70 7.53 8.18 15.88
C GLU A 70 8.01 8.44 14.44
N PRO A 71 7.24 8.02 13.42
CA PRO A 71 7.64 8.19 12.04
C PRO A 71 7.68 9.68 11.67
N ASN A 72 8.73 10.11 10.95
CA ASN A 72 8.82 11.48 10.45
C ASN A 72 7.83 11.68 9.30
N VAL A 73 6.73 12.36 9.59
CA VAL A 73 5.64 12.65 8.66
C VAL A 73 5.62 14.11 8.21
N ASP A 74 6.62 14.90 8.62
CA ASP A 74 6.65 16.33 8.39
C ASP A 74 6.84 16.65 6.92
N TYR A 75 6.05 17.63 6.45
CA TYR A 75 6.15 18.14 5.09
C TYR A 75 7.46 18.92 4.92
N PRO A 76 8.38 18.47 4.06
CA PRO A 76 9.65 19.17 3.86
C PRO A 76 9.43 20.47 3.05
N THR A 77 10.29 21.47 3.27
CA THR A 77 10.20 22.75 2.54
C THR A 77 10.68 22.67 1.08
N SER A 78 11.36 21.59 0.70
CA SER A 78 11.87 21.31 -0.64
C SER A 78 11.98 19.80 -0.88
N GLU A 79 12.06 19.39 -2.15
CA GLU A 79 12.27 17.98 -2.54
C GLU A 79 13.58 17.40 -1.97
N GLU A 80 14.64 18.22 -1.91
CA GLU A 80 15.92 17.89 -1.25
C GLU A 80 15.78 17.63 0.26
N GLY A 81 14.64 18.02 0.86
CA GLY A 81 14.32 17.79 2.26
C GLY A 81 13.73 16.41 2.56
N CYS A 82 13.53 15.56 1.54
CA CYS A 82 13.13 14.17 1.73
C CYS A 82 14.34 13.31 2.15
N SER A 83 14.47 13.08 3.46
CA SER A 83 15.41 12.09 4.00
C SER A 83 14.87 10.67 3.82
N GLU A 84 15.74 9.66 3.89
CA GLU A 84 15.35 8.24 3.82
C GLU A 84 14.32 7.83 4.90
N ASP A 85 14.33 8.54 6.03
CA ASP A 85 13.42 8.35 7.16
C ASP A 85 12.12 9.16 7.06
N ASN A 86 11.97 10.06 6.07
CA ASN A 86 10.77 10.88 5.92
C ASN A 86 9.70 10.10 5.15
N VAL A 87 8.66 9.68 5.87
CA VAL A 87 7.54 8.90 5.34
C VAL A 87 6.31 9.77 5.05
N SER A 88 6.49 11.09 4.91
CA SER A 88 5.40 11.98 4.51
C SER A 88 4.85 11.59 3.13
N THR A 89 3.54 11.77 2.95
CA THR A 89 2.89 11.59 1.64
C THR A 89 3.56 12.42 0.54
N PHE A 90 4.14 13.58 0.89
CA PHE A 90 4.90 14.40 -0.05
C PHE A 90 6.14 13.68 -0.58
N CYS A 91 6.96 13.10 0.29
CA CYS A 91 8.17 12.42 -0.13
C CYS A 91 7.86 11.17 -0.96
N LEU A 92 6.84 10.40 -0.58
CA LEU A 92 6.36 9.30 -1.43
C LEU A 92 5.91 9.81 -2.80
N ALA A 93 5.15 10.92 -2.84
CA ALA A 93 4.67 11.50 -4.09
C ALA A 93 5.81 11.96 -5.00
N SER A 94 6.86 12.58 -4.46
CA SER A 94 8.04 12.97 -5.23
C SER A 94 8.69 11.75 -5.90
N VAL A 95 8.95 10.69 -5.16
CA VAL A 95 9.57 9.46 -5.69
C VAL A 95 8.69 8.79 -6.73
N LEU A 96 7.39 8.62 -6.46
CA LEU A 96 6.46 8.00 -7.42
C LEU A 96 6.26 8.86 -8.67
N ASN A 97 6.37 10.19 -8.56
CA ASN A 97 6.26 11.09 -9.70
C ASN A 97 7.51 11.03 -10.60
N GLU A 98 8.70 10.91 -10.02
CA GLU A 98 9.93 10.64 -10.77
C GLU A 98 9.81 9.32 -11.55
N GLU A 99 9.34 8.27 -10.87
CA GLU A 99 9.14 6.94 -11.48
C GLU A 99 8.11 6.96 -12.61
N LEU A 100 6.98 7.63 -12.40
CA LEU A 100 5.95 7.82 -13.41
C LEU A 100 6.48 8.62 -14.61
N THR A 101 7.28 9.65 -14.38
CA THR A 101 7.88 10.46 -15.45
C THR A 101 8.84 9.61 -16.29
N ALA A 102 9.68 8.80 -15.64
CA ALA A 102 10.60 7.89 -16.32
C ALA A 102 9.83 6.85 -17.16
N PHE A 103 8.77 6.28 -16.59
CA PHE A 103 7.88 5.35 -17.30
C PHE A 103 7.23 6.00 -18.52
N GLU A 104 6.66 7.20 -18.37
CA GLU A 104 6.05 7.93 -19.49
C GLU A 104 7.03 8.18 -20.64
N ILE A 105 8.26 8.58 -20.32
CA ILE A 105 9.32 8.78 -21.32
C ILE A 105 9.63 7.46 -22.05
N GLY A 106 9.78 6.35 -21.31
CA GLY A 106 10.03 5.04 -21.91
C GLY A 106 8.88 4.54 -22.78
N MET A 107 7.64 4.76 -22.35
CA MET A 107 6.43 4.41 -23.12
C MET A 107 6.32 5.22 -24.41
N LEU A 108 6.66 6.52 -24.36
CA LEU A 108 6.75 7.36 -25.56
C LEU A 108 7.85 6.88 -26.51
N PHE A 109 8.99 6.41 -25.99
CA PHE A 109 10.01 5.77 -26.81
C PHE A 109 9.49 4.49 -27.50
N HIS A 110 8.75 3.64 -26.79
CA HIS A 110 8.08 2.47 -27.40
C HIS A 110 6.99 2.85 -28.42
N LYS A 111 6.40 4.04 -28.29
CA LYS A 111 5.41 4.57 -29.22
C LYS A 111 6.07 5.03 -30.52
N ASP A 112 7.24 5.66 -30.44
CA ASP A 112 7.98 6.13 -31.62
C ASP A 112 8.66 4.98 -32.39
N ASN A 113 8.88 3.84 -31.74
CA ASN A 113 9.43 2.65 -32.36
C ASN A 113 8.32 1.69 -32.84
N PHE A 114 8.35 1.39 -34.13
CA PHE A 114 7.31 0.59 -34.81
C PHE A 114 7.27 -0.89 -34.37
N ARG A 115 8.39 -1.39 -33.80
CA ARG A 115 8.59 -2.76 -33.36
C ARG A 115 9.47 -2.75 -32.11
N ASP A 116 9.18 -3.66 -31.18
CA ASP A 116 10.13 -3.91 -30.09
C ASP A 116 11.28 -4.78 -30.61
N ALA A 117 12.42 -4.75 -29.93
CA ALA A 117 13.66 -5.42 -30.37
C ALA A 117 13.55 -6.94 -30.54
N THR A 118 12.41 -7.54 -30.16
CA THR A 118 12.15 -8.98 -30.17
C THR A 118 11.04 -9.41 -31.11
N ASP A 119 10.42 -8.48 -31.86
CA ASP A 119 9.42 -8.85 -32.85
C ASP A 119 10.09 -9.56 -34.03
N ASP A 120 9.70 -10.82 -34.27
CA ASP A 120 10.20 -11.63 -35.39
C ASP A 120 10.04 -10.89 -36.72
N PHE A 121 11.08 -10.91 -37.54
CA PHE A 121 11.15 -10.22 -38.84
C PHE A 121 10.24 -10.86 -39.91
N GLU A 122 8.93 -10.97 -39.66
CA GLU A 122 7.96 -11.25 -40.70
C GLU A 122 7.75 -9.99 -41.57
N ALA A 123 7.61 -10.22 -42.88
CA ALA A 123 7.34 -9.17 -43.85
C ALA A 123 5.88 -8.74 -43.75
N ILE A 124 5.65 -7.59 -43.13
CA ILE A 124 4.32 -7.01 -42.93
C ILE A 124 4.00 -6.08 -44.10
N THR A 125 2.74 -6.04 -44.56
CA THR A 125 2.31 -5.02 -45.53
C THR A 125 2.28 -3.63 -44.87
N ILE A 126 2.46 -2.56 -45.64
CA ILE A 126 2.41 -1.18 -45.12
C ILE A 126 1.06 -0.90 -44.43
N GLY A 127 -0.04 -1.41 -44.98
CA GLY A 127 -1.37 -1.21 -44.42
C GLY A 127 -1.55 -1.88 -43.05
N ASP A 128 -1.03 -3.10 -42.89
CA ASP A 128 -1.08 -3.82 -41.61
C ASP A 128 -0.13 -3.20 -40.59
N ALA A 129 1.04 -2.73 -41.04
CA ALA A 129 1.98 -1.99 -40.22
C ALA A 129 1.31 -0.73 -39.63
N MET A 130 0.64 0.10 -40.45
CA MET A 130 -0.05 1.30 -39.96
C MET A 130 -1.14 0.99 -38.92
N LYS A 131 -1.93 -0.07 -39.13
CA LYS A 131 -2.95 -0.50 -38.17
C LYS A 131 -2.34 -1.00 -36.86
N GLN A 132 -1.25 -1.77 -36.93
CA GLN A 132 -0.55 -2.25 -35.75
C GLN A 132 0.00 -1.08 -34.93
N GLN A 133 0.56 -0.07 -35.59
CA GLN A 133 1.06 1.13 -34.95
C GLN A 133 -0.05 1.95 -34.28
N GLU A 134 -1.22 2.08 -34.91
CA GLU A 134 -2.38 2.75 -34.31
C GLU A 134 -2.88 2.02 -33.06
N LEU A 135 -3.04 0.70 -33.13
CA LEU A 135 -3.47 -0.11 -31.99
C LEU A 135 -2.46 -0.06 -30.84
N ARG A 136 -1.16 -0.17 -31.16
CA ARG A 136 -0.08 -0.06 -30.17
C ARG A 136 -0.04 1.32 -29.54
N GLY A 137 -0.16 2.39 -30.33
CA GLY A 137 -0.23 3.75 -29.82
C GLY A 137 -1.40 3.97 -28.86
N SER A 138 -2.58 3.45 -29.21
CA SER A 138 -3.76 3.51 -28.34
C SER A 138 -3.58 2.69 -27.05
N LEU A 139 -2.91 1.54 -27.13
CA LEU A 139 -2.61 0.73 -25.95
C LEU A 139 -1.65 1.48 -25.01
N ILE A 140 -0.56 2.02 -25.54
CA ILE A 140 0.41 2.82 -24.78
C ILE A 140 -0.26 4.01 -24.09
N ASP A 141 -1.12 4.75 -24.81
CA ASP A 141 -1.82 5.90 -24.23
C ASP A 141 -2.77 5.47 -23.09
N SER A 142 -3.44 4.33 -23.25
CA SER A 142 -4.29 3.74 -22.21
C SER A 142 -3.47 3.31 -20.99
N GLU A 143 -2.30 2.71 -21.19
CA GLU A 143 -1.42 2.27 -20.08
C GLU A 143 -0.83 3.46 -19.31
N ILE A 144 -0.43 4.55 -20.00
CA ILE A 144 -0.01 5.79 -19.34
C ILE A 144 -1.15 6.37 -18.49
N GLU A 145 -2.37 6.40 -19.01
CA GLU A 145 -3.53 6.89 -18.25
C GLU A 145 -3.83 5.99 -17.03
N ALA A 146 -3.73 4.67 -17.20
CA ALA A 146 -3.91 3.70 -16.12
C ALA A 146 -2.84 3.87 -15.03
N ALA A 147 -1.57 4.01 -15.42
CA ALA A 147 -0.44 4.27 -14.52
C ALA A 147 -0.65 5.55 -13.69
N ARG A 148 -1.04 6.67 -14.33
CA ARG A 148 -1.38 7.93 -13.64
C ARG A 148 -2.48 7.74 -12.61
N LYS A 149 -3.55 7.02 -12.97
CA LYS A 149 -4.66 6.75 -12.04
C LYS A 149 -4.21 5.85 -10.88
N ALA A 150 -3.39 4.85 -11.15
CA ALA A 150 -2.86 3.93 -10.15
C ALA A 150 -1.98 4.67 -9.13
N VAL A 151 -1.05 5.53 -9.58
CA VAL A 151 -0.21 6.34 -8.69
C VAL A 151 -1.06 7.28 -7.83
N ASN A 152 -2.02 7.99 -8.43
CA ASN A 152 -2.93 8.88 -7.68
C ASN A 152 -3.76 8.13 -6.63
N LEU A 153 -4.28 6.95 -6.98
CA LEU A 153 -5.02 6.11 -6.04
C LEU A 153 -4.12 5.62 -4.91
N THR A 154 -2.89 5.21 -5.24
CA THR A 154 -1.89 4.74 -4.28
C THR A 154 -1.55 5.81 -3.27
N LEU A 155 -1.29 7.04 -3.72
CA LEU A 155 -1.05 8.18 -2.84
C LEU A 155 -2.26 8.51 -1.96
N ALA A 156 -3.47 8.41 -2.51
CA ALA A 156 -4.69 8.64 -1.73
C ALA A 156 -4.88 7.59 -0.62
N VAL A 157 -4.62 6.31 -0.93
CA VAL A 157 -4.67 5.20 0.04
C VAL A 157 -3.56 5.36 1.10
N TYR A 158 -2.35 5.69 0.68
CA TYR A 158 -1.23 5.93 1.58
C TYR A 158 -1.51 7.07 2.56
N ASN A 159 -2.02 8.20 2.07
CA ASN A 159 -2.41 9.32 2.93
C ASN A 159 -3.51 8.93 3.93
N GLN A 160 -4.49 8.10 3.51
CA GLN A 160 -5.47 7.56 4.45
C GLN A 160 -4.84 6.66 5.50
N ALA A 161 -3.88 5.82 5.13
CA ALA A 161 -3.13 4.98 6.06
C ALA A 161 -2.37 5.86 7.07
N GLN A 162 -1.67 6.89 6.61
CA GLN A 162 -0.94 7.85 7.44
C GLN A 162 -1.85 8.55 8.47
N LEU A 163 -3.06 8.93 8.08
CA LEU A 163 -4.03 9.56 8.98
C LEU A 163 -4.69 8.57 9.95
N THR A 164 -4.88 7.32 9.52
CA THR A 164 -5.62 6.31 10.29
C THR A 164 -4.71 5.56 11.27
N TYR A 165 -3.42 5.42 10.95
CA TYR A 165 -2.47 4.63 11.74
C TYR A 165 -2.32 5.10 13.20
N PRO A 166 -2.17 6.41 13.51
CA PRO A 166 -2.11 6.86 14.90
C PRO A 166 -3.39 6.52 15.69
N VAL A 167 -4.54 6.55 15.02
CA VAL A 167 -5.82 6.16 15.64
C VAL A 167 -5.87 4.64 15.88
N HIS A 168 -5.31 3.85 14.97
CA HIS A 168 -5.18 2.41 15.14
C HIS A 168 -4.32 2.05 16.37
N GLU A 169 -3.20 2.73 16.56
CA GLU A 169 -2.32 2.56 17.72
C GLU A 169 -3.04 2.85 19.04
N GLU A 170 -3.81 3.94 19.10
CA GLU A 170 -4.62 4.25 20.28
C GLU A 170 -5.72 3.21 20.54
N PHE A 171 -6.30 2.63 19.48
CA PHE A 171 -7.24 1.52 19.62
C PHE A 171 -6.58 0.25 20.16
N ILE A 172 -5.37 -0.09 19.72
CA ILE A 172 -4.60 -1.24 20.24
C ILE A 172 -4.35 -1.03 21.75
N LYS A 173 -3.87 0.15 22.14
CA LYS A 173 -3.66 0.49 23.57
C LYS A 173 -4.94 0.34 24.38
N MET A 174 -6.06 0.86 23.87
CA MET A 174 -7.36 0.76 24.54
C MET A 174 -7.81 -0.70 24.70
N VAL A 175 -7.63 -1.54 23.66
CA VAL A 175 -7.97 -2.96 23.72
C VAL A 175 -7.13 -3.67 24.77
N ASN A 176 -5.80 -3.47 24.76
CA ASN A 176 -4.90 -4.08 25.73
C ASN A 176 -5.28 -3.69 27.18
N ASN A 177 -5.61 -2.43 27.42
CA ASN A 177 -6.07 -1.96 28.74
C ASN A 177 -7.39 -2.62 29.17
N LEU A 178 -8.33 -2.84 28.25
CA LEU A 178 -9.60 -3.51 28.55
C LEU A 178 -9.41 -5.00 28.82
N GLU A 179 -8.46 -5.65 28.14
CA GLU A 179 -8.09 -7.04 28.41
C GLU A 179 -7.44 -7.18 29.79
N GLU A 180 -6.49 -6.29 30.13
CA GLU A 180 -5.89 -6.24 31.46
C GLU A 180 -6.95 -6.02 32.55
N TYR A 181 -7.90 -5.10 32.32
CA TYR A 181 -8.99 -4.87 33.26
C TYR A 181 -9.90 -6.10 33.43
N ARG A 182 -10.23 -6.79 32.33
CA ARG A 182 -11.01 -8.04 32.36
C ARG A 182 -10.29 -9.12 33.17
N ASP A 183 -8.99 -9.28 32.95
CA ASP A 183 -8.19 -10.32 33.60
C ASP A 183 -8.05 -10.01 35.11
N ASN A 184 -7.83 -8.74 35.47
CA ASN A 184 -7.85 -8.28 36.86
C ASN A 184 -9.23 -8.52 37.53
N LEU A 185 -10.35 -8.32 36.82
CA LEU A 185 -11.68 -8.66 37.34
C LEU A 185 -11.88 -10.16 37.53
N ALA A 186 -11.32 -10.98 36.65
CA ALA A 186 -11.35 -12.43 36.80
C ALA A 186 -10.59 -12.86 38.06
N ASP A 187 -9.41 -12.29 38.31
CA ASP A 187 -8.64 -12.55 39.53
C ASP A 187 -9.41 -12.16 40.79
N ILE A 188 -10.00 -10.96 40.83
CA ILE A 188 -10.85 -10.51 41.95
C ILE A 188 -12.01 -11.49 42.16
N ARG A 189 -12.65 -11.93 41.07
CA ARG A 189 -13.75 -12.89 41.14
C ARG A 189 -13.32 -14.22 41.76
N THR A 190 -12.16 -14.75 41.39
CA THR A 190 -11.65 -16.01 41.98
C THR A 190 -11.44 -15.88 43.50
N VAL A 191 -10.98 -14.72 43.98
CA VAL A 191 -10.83 -14.44 45.41
C VAL A 191 -12.19 -14.36 46.10
N ILE A 192 -13.18 -13.69 45.50
CA ILE A 192 -14.53 -13.57 46.07
C ILE A 192 -15.25 -14.93 46.10
N GLU A 193 -15.11 -15.75 45.06
CA GLU A 193 -15.72 -17.08 44.98
C GLU A 193 -15.25 -18.02 46.10
N GLN A 194 -14.05 -17.82 46.67
CA GLN A 194 -13.59 -18.55 47.86
C GLN A 194 -14.38 -18.23 49.14
N TYR A 195 -15.18 -17.17 49.14
CA TYR A 195 -16.03 -16.78 50.28
C TYR A 195 -17.53 -16.81 49.94
N PRO A 196 -18.14 -17.97 49.64
CA PRO A 196 -19.53 -18.04 49.15
C PRO A 196 -20.63 -17.61 50.14
N TYR A 197 -20.30 -17.31 51.41
CA TYR A 197 -21.28 -17.36 52.51
C TYR A 197 -21.46 -16.09 53.36
N LYS A 198 -20.96 -14.91 52.95
CA LYS A 198 -21.09 -13.70 53.81
C LYS A 198 -21.57 -12.40 53.14
N PHE A 199 -22.20 -12.45 51.97
CA PHE A 199 -23.24 -11.45 51.69
C PHE A 199 -24.52 -11.85 52.44
N ASN A 200 -24.43 -11.88 53.78
CA ASN A 200 -25.62 -11.83 54.61
C ASN A 200 -26.34 -10.55 54.20
N ASN A 201 -27.52 -10.71 53.63
CA ASN A 201 -28.43 -9.63 53.35
C ASN A 201 -28.57 -8.81 54.65
N ALA A 202 -27.92 -7.64 54.73
CA ALA A 202 -27.84 -6.81 55.94
C ALA A 202 -29.21 -6.22 56.35
N THR A 203 -30.29 -6.72 55.77
CA THR A 203 -31.69 -6.39 56.07
C THR A 203 -32.38 -7.44 56.94
N THR A 204 -31.76 -8.57 57.30
CA THR A 204 -32.37 -9.48 58.27
C THR A 204 -32.20 -8.96 59.70
N THR A 205 -33.20 -8.26 60.20
CA THR A 205 -33.33 -7.67 61.55
C THR A 205 -33.57 -8.69 62.68
N GLN A 206 -33.23 -9.97 62.50
CA GLN A 206 -33.41 -10.98 63.55
C GLN A 206 -32.06 -11.47 64.07
N CYS A 207 -31.63 -10.91 65.19
CA CYS A 207 -30.62 -11.53 66.06
C CYS A 207 -31.28 -12.69 66.80
N LYS A 208 -30.67 -13.89 66.73
CA LYS A 208 -30.93 -14.99 67.66
C LYS A 208 -29.89 -14.99 68.77
#